data_AF-A0A1B6KJX5-F1
#
_entry.id   AF-A0A1B6KJX5-F1
#
_cell.length_a   1.000
_cell.length_b   1.000
_cell.length_c   1.000
_cell.angle_alpha   90.00
_cell.angle_beta   90.00
_cell.angle_gamma   90.00
#
_symmetry.space_group_name_H-M   'P 1'
#
loop_
_entity.id
_entity.type
_entity.pdbx_description
1 polymer ?
#
loop_
_entity_poly.entity_id
_entity_poly.type
_entity_poly.pdbx_seq_one_letter_code
_entity_poly.pdbx_strand_id
1 'polypeptide(L)'
;PHTHDDVGWLKTVDQYYYGSNKVHAAFGVQYILDSVVSELLKNKNRRFIYVESAFLWRWWQEQDADSQAAVVQLVQEGRLQLVHGGWCMSDEATPHYSMLIDQMTFGLKFLKDTFGECGIPKIAWQIDPFGHSTEVALQFADMGYDGVFFGRIDHEDYRQRVVTKTMEHIWRPDTSLGEAG
;
A
#
# COMPACT_ATOMS: atom_id res chain seq x y z
N PRO A 1 12.54 -1.26 -2.19
CA PRO A 1 12.55 -0.12 -1.25
C PRO A 1 11.12 0.40 -1.06
N HIS A 2 10.74 0.78 0.15
CA HIS A 2 9.41 1.29 0.47
C HIS A 2 9.51 2.34 1.58
N THR A 3 8.42 3.05 1.81
CA THR A 3 8.15 3.82 3.03
C THR A 3 6.82 3.33 3.60
N HIS A 4 6.65 3.39 4.91
CA HIS A 4 5.38 3.10 5.58
C HIS A 4 4.88 4.42 6.16
N ASP A 5 3.84 4.98 5.55
CA ASP A 5 3.36 6.32 5.85
C ASP A 5 1.98 6.22 6.53
N ASP A 6 1.96 6.11 7.86
CA ASP A 6 0.72 6.06 8.64
C ASP A 6 -0.22 7.22 8.31
N VAL A 7 -1.46 6.91 7.90
CA VAL A 7 -2.51 7.92 7.64
C VAL A 7 -3.14 8.37 8.98
N GLY A 8 -2.29 8.91 9.85
CA GLY A 8 -2.61 9.29 11.22
C GLY A 8 -2.24 8.23 12.24
N TRP A 9 -1.44 8.61 13.24
CA TRP A 9 -1.05 7.75 14.36
C TRP A 9 -0.58 8.61 15.55
N LEU A 10 0.71 8.98 15.59
CA LEU A 10 1.26 9.92 16.59
C LEU A 10 1.10 11.39 16.16
N LYS A 11 0.84 11.61 14.88
CA LYS A 11 0.55 12.92 14.27
C LYS A 11 -0.74 12.82 13.46
N THR A 12 -1.37 13.97 13.20
CA THR A 12 -2.47 14.01 12.23
C THR A 12 -1.96 13.78 10.81
N VAL A 13 -2.87 13.45 9.90
CA VAL A 13 -2.55 13.28 8.46
C VAL A 13 -1.82 14.50 7.91
N ASP A 14 -2.32 15.71 8.16
CA ASP A 14 -1.70 16.98 7.71
C ASP A 14 -0.31 17.22 8.32
N GLN A 15 -0.13 16.85 9.59
CA GLN A 15 1.15 16.99 10.26
C GLN A 15 2.18 16.01 9.70
N TYR A 16 1.78 14.78 9.37
CA TYR A 16 2.63 13.85 8.64
C TYR A 16 2.93 14.34 7.24
N TYR A 17 1.94 14.85 6.52
CA TYR A 17 2.12 15.32 5.15
C TYR A 17 3.12 16.49 5.07
N TYR A 18 2.88 17.56 5.81
CA TYR A 18 3.73 18.77 5.78
C TYR A 18 5.00 18.66 6.63
N GLY A 19 5.12 17.62 7.47
CA GLY A 19 6.28 17.46 8.36
C GLY A 19 6.34 18.44 9.53
N SER A 20 5.18 18.94 9.98
CA SER A 20 5.06 19.75 11.21
C SER A 20 5.02 18.86 12.46
N ASN A 21 5.08 19.45 13.66
CA ASN A 21 5.16 18.72 14.94
C ASN A 21 6.27 17.63 14.97
N LYS A 22 7.52 18.09 14.85
CA LYS A 22 8.71 17.24 14.70
C LYS A 22 9.09 16.43 15.95
N VAL A 23 8.42 16.65 17.07
CA VAL A 23 8.68 15.92 18.34
C VAL A 23 8.41 14.44 18.19
N HIS A 24 7.35 14.07 17.45
CA HIS A 24 6.96 12.67 17.25
C HIS A 24 7.55 12.04 15.99
N ALA A 25 7.76 12.83 14.94
CA ALA A 25 8.41 12.39 13.71
C ALA A 25 9.00 13.58 12.95
N ALA A 26 10.29 13.49 12.63
CA ALA A 26 11.06 14.55 11.98
C ALA A 26 10.96 14.54 10.44
N PHE A 27 10.04 13.77 9.87
CA PHE A 27 9.82 13.64 8.43
C PHE A 27 8.47 14.23 7.99
N GLY A 28 8.37 14.51 6.70
CA GLY A 28 7.14 14.94 6.02
C GLY A 28 6.95 14.16 4.73
N VAL A 29 5.75 13.61 4.51
CA VAL A 29 5.47 12.69 3.38
C VAL A 29 5.67 13.37 2.03
N GLN A 30 5.34 14.67 1.90
CA GLN A 30 5.58 15.43 0.67
C GLN A 30 7.06 15.36 0.25
N TYR A 31 7.98 15.49 1.21
CA TYR A 31 9.42 15.47 0.95
C TYR A 31 9.93 14.08 0.59
N ILE A 32 9.27 13.03 1.10
CA ILE A 32 9.57 11.64 0.74
C ILE A 32 9.23 11.43 -0.73
N LEU A 33 8.01 11.82 -1.16
CA LEU A 33 7.56 11.70 -2.53
C LEU A 33 8.45 12.50 -3.49
N ASP A 34 8.74 13.77 -3.18
CA ASP A 34 9.66 14.61 -3.98
C ASP A 34 11.02 13.93 -4.19
N SER A 35 11.58 13.38 -3.11
CA SER A 35 12.87 12.70 -3.13
C SER A 35 12.84 11.40 -3.91
N VAL A 36 11.78 10.60 -3.77
CA VAL A 36 11.59 9.35 -4.50
C VAL A 36 11.54 9.62 -6.00
N VAL A 37 10.70 10.58 -6.44
CA VAL A 37 10.59 10.94 -7.86
C VAL A 37 11.94 11.43 -8.39
N SER A 38 12.61 12.35 -7.68
CA SER A 38 13.93 12.86 -8.06
C SER A 38 14.98 11.74 -8.19
N GLU A 39 15.05 10.83 -7.21
CA GLU A 39 16.03 9.74 -7.21
C GLU A 39 15.71 8.68 -8.28
N LEU A 40 14.44 8.42 -8.57
CA LEU A 40 14.06 7.55 -9.68
C LEU A 40 14.48 8.18 -11.02
N LEU A 41 14.25 9.48 -11.25
CA LEU A 41 14.65 10.12 -12.50
C LEU A 41 16.17 10.07 -12.75
N LYS A 42 16.98 10.14 -11.69
CA LYS A 42 18.46 10.10 -11.79
C LYS A 42 19.04 8.76 -12.22
N ASN A 43 18.36 7.64 -12.00
CA ASN A 43 18.91 6.31 -12.31
C ASN A 43 17.83 5.29 -12.69
N LYS A 44 17.82 4.87 -13.96
CA LYS A 44 16.83 3.95 -14.55
C LYS A 44 16.72 2.57 -13.88
N ASN A 45 17.73 2.13 -13.14
CA ASN A 45 17.72 0.86 -12.43
C ASN A 45 17.00 0.93 -11.08
N ARG A 46 16.78 2.14 -10.54
CA ARG A 46 16.09 2.29 -9.26
C ARG A 46 14.61 1.94 -9.39
N ARG A 47 14.08 1.36 -8.32
CA ARG A 47 12.69 0.94 -8.11
C ARG A 47 12.22 1.38 -6.73
N PHE A 48 10.96 1.74 -6.61
CA PHE A 48 10.32 2.06 -5.35
C PHE A 48 8.86 1.60 -5.37
N ILE A 49 8.35 1.12 -4.24
CA ILE A 49 6.92 0.83 -4.07
C ILE A 49 6.29 1.89 -3.17
N TYR A 50 5.08 2.34 -3.51
CA TYR A 50 4.30 3.27 -2.69
C TYR A 50 2.90 2.70 -2.43
N VAL A 51 2.36 2.96 -1.23
CA VAL A 51 1.23 2.21 -0.67
C VAL A 51 0.00 3.10 -0.42
N GLU A 52 0.13 4.13 0.41
CA GLU A 52 -1.01 4.88 0.94
C GLU A 52 -1.53 5.96 -0.04
N SER A 53 -2.60 5.65 -0.77
CA SER A 53 -3.12 6.54 -1.82
C SER A 53 -3.61 7.89 -1.29
N ALA A 54 -3.98 8.00 0.00
CA ALA A 54 -4.37 9.28 0.60
C ALA A 54 -3.28 10.36 0.48
N PHE A 55 -2.04 9.99 0.81
CA PHE A 55 -0.92 10.91 0.71
C PHE A 55 -0.49 11.15 -0.73
N LEU A 56 -0.48 10.10 -1.57
CA LEU A 56 -0.17 10.25 -2.99
C LEU A 56 -1.18 11.17 -3.67
N TRP A 57 -2.48 11.02 -3.40
CA TRP A 57 -3.53 11.87 -3.93
C TRP A 57 -3.31 13.32 -3.54
N ARG A 58 -3.06 13.58 -2.25
CA ARG A 58 -2.82 14.94 -1.76
C ARG A 58 -1.60 15.57 -2.44
N TRP A 59 -0.49 14.85 -2.48
CA TRP A 59 0.73 15.29 -3.15
C TRP A 59 0.48 15.56 -4.63
N TRP A 60 -0.22 14.66 -5.31
CA TRP A 60 -0.55 14.78 -6.73
C TRP A 60 -1.31 16.07 -7.06
N GLN A 61 -2.25 16.48 -6.20
CA GLN A 61 -3.00 17.73 -6.38
C GLN A 61 -2.12 18.99 -6.30
N GLU A 62 -0.97 18.92 -5.63
CA GLU A 62 -0.05 20.05 -5.43
C GLU A 62 1.04 20.13 -6.53
N GLN A 63 1.13 19.13 -7.42
CA GLN A 63 2.17 19.05 -8.44
C GLN A 63 1.85 19.84 -9.72
N ASP A 64 2.91 20.30 -10.39
CA ASP A 64 2.82 20.84 -11.75
C ASP A 64 2.73 19.73 -12.81
N ALA A 65 2.41 20.12 -14.04
CA ALA A 65 2.20 19.19 -15.16
C ALA A 65 3.46 18.37 -15.49
N ASP A 66 4.66 18.95 -15.35
CA ASP A 66 5.92 18.27 -15.63
C ASP A 66 6.20 17.17 -14.60
N SER A 67 5.96 17.46 -13.31
CA SER A 67 6.12 16.49 -12.22
C SER A 67 5.08 15.38 -12.32
N GLN A 68 3.82 15.72 -12.64
CA GLN A 68 2.77 14.74 -12.90
C GLN A 68 3.13 13.82 -14.07
N ALA A 69 3.62 14.38 -15.19
CA ALA A 69 4.04 13.60 -16.35
C ALA A 69 5.23 12.67 -16.02
N ALA A 70 6.19 13.14 -15.23
CA ALA A 70 7.33 12.34 -14.77
C ALA A 70 6.88 11.13 -13.93
N VAL A 71 5.93 11.32 -13.02
CA VAL A 71 5.40 10.24 -12.19
C VAL A 71 4.60 9.24 -13.04
N VAL A 72 3.76 9.72 -13.96
CA VAL A 72 3.03 8.84 -14.91
C VAL A 72 4.01 7.98 -15.70
N GLN A 73 5.09 8.58 -16.23
CA GLN A 73 6.14 7.85 -16.92
C GLN A 73 6.79 6.80 -16.00
N LEU A 74 7.16 7.15 -14.77
CA LEU A 74 7.77 6.23 -13.82
C LEU A 74 6.86 5.04 -13.47
N VAL A 75 5.54 5.26 -13.37
CA VAL A 75 4.56 4.19 -13.14
C VAL A 75 4.43 3.30 -14.37
N GLN A 76 4.33 3.87 -15.56
CA GLN A 76 4.27 3.11 -16.82
C GLN A 76 5.53 2.28 -17.08
N GLU A 77 6.70 2.78 -16.70
CA GLU A 77 7.97 2.04 -16.77
C GLU A 77 8.11 0.96 -15.67
N GLY A 78 7.14 0.86 -14.76
CA GLY A 78 7.18 -0.06 -13.61
C GLY A 78 8.28 0.30 -12.61
N ARG A 79 8.69 1.56 -12.57
CA ARG A 79 9.80 2.04 -11.72
C ARG A 79 9.33 2.58 -10.38
N LEU A 80 8.20 3.27 -10.41
CA LEU A 80 7.38 3.51 -9.24
C LEU A 80 6.20 2.55 -9.32
N GLN A 81 6.18 1.53 -8.47
CA GLN A 81 5.08 0.57 -8.42
C GLN A 81 4.12 0.97 -7.32
N LEU A 82 2.84 1.04 -7.66
CA LEU A 82 1.77 1.26 -6.69
C LEU A 82 1.32 -0.11 -6.20
N VAL A 83 1.42 -0.34 -4.89
CA VAL A 83 1.02 -1.61 -4.25
C VAL A 83 -0.11 -1.31 -3.27
N HIS A 84 -0.98 -2.28 -3.01
CA HIS A 84 -2.19 -2.16 -2.18
C HIS A 84 -3.24 -1.14 -2.67
N GLY A 85 -2.88 0.11 -2.94
CA GLY A 85 -3.76 1.09 -3.59
C GLY A 85 -5.01 1.53 -2.82
N GLY A 86 -5.24 1.02 -1.61
CA GLY A 86 -6.25 1.56 -0.70
C GLY A 86 -5.98 3.02 -0.34
N TRP A 87 -7.00 3.70 0.19
CA TRP A 87 -6.81 5.05 0.72
C TRP A 87 -5.80 5.05 1.88
N CYS A 88 -5.88 4.03 2.73
CA CYS A 88 -4.87 3.69 3.73
C CYS A 88 -4.66 2.17 3.77
N MET A 89 -3.62 1.74 4.49
CA MET A 89 -3.49 0.36 4.95
C MET A 89 -4.42 0.18 6.15
N SER A 90 -5.59 -0.42 5.94
CA SER A 90 -6.61 -0.53 6.97
C SER A 90 -6.25 -1.58 8.03
N ASP A 91 -6.77 -1.41 9.24
CA ASP A 91 -6.89 -2.51 10.20
C ASP A 91 -7.73 -3.66 9.61
N GLU A 92 -7.59 -4.86 10.19
CA GLU A 92 -8.33 -6.06 9.80
C GLU A 92 -9.23 -6.59 10.92
N ALA A 93 -9.08 -6.12 12.16
CA ALA A 93 -9.83 -6.65 13.31
C ALA A 93 -11.13 -5.90 13.58
N THR A 94 -11.12 -4.57 13.43
CA THR A 94 -12.21 -3.69 13.85
C THR A 94 -13.11 -3.16 12.73
N PRO A 95 -12.64 -2.96 11.47
CA PRO A 95 -13.50 -2.42 10.42
C PRO A 95 -14.58 -3.41 9.98
N HIS A 96 -15.73 -2.88 9.59
CA HIS A 96 -16.72 -3.65 8.85
C HIS A 96 -16.25 -3.84 7.40
N TYR A 97 -16.52 -5.01 6.81
CA TYR A 97 -16.07 -5.36 5.46
C TYR A 97 -16.47 -4.31 4.40
N SER A 98 -17.62 -3.66 4.55
CA SER A 98 -18.09 -2.62 3.62
C SER A 98 -17.19 -1.38 3.63
N MET A 99 -16.61 -1.04 4.79
CA MET A 99 -15.70 0.11 4.91
C MET A 99 -14.35 -0.19 4.27
N LEU A 100 -13.92 -1.46 4.28
CA LEU A 100 -12.75 -1.88 3.49
C LEU A 100 -13.02 -1.66 2.00
N ILE A 101 -14.18 -2.11 1.50
CA ILE A 101 -14.56 -1.95 0.09
C ILE A 101 -14.58 -0.47 -0.30
N ASP A 102 -15.20 0.39 0.52
CA ASP A 102 -15.30 1.82 0.23
C ASP A 102 -13.91 2.49 0.15
N GLN A 103 -13.04 2.25 1.15
CA GLN A 103 -11.72 2.87 1.18
C GLN A 103 -10.79 2.32 0.08
N MET A 104 -10.88 1.02 -0.23
CA MET A 104 -10.14 0.41 -1.35
C MET A 104 -10.62 1.00 -2.67
N THR A 105 -11.94 1.06 -2.88
CA THR A 105 -12.54 1.59 -4.11
C THR A 105 -12.11 3.03 -4.36
N PHE A 106 -12.08 3.86 -3.31
CA PHE A 106 -11.71 5.26 -3.43
C PHE A 106 -10.25 5.44 -3.88
N GLY A 107 -9.32 4.73 -3.23
CA GLY A 107 -7.91 4.74 -3.62
C GLY A 107 -7.66 4.17 -5.01
N LEU A 108 -8.18 2.97 -5.29
CA LEU A 108 -8.01 2.28 -6.57
C LEU A 108 -8.60 3.06 -7.74
N LYS A 109 -9.74 3.74 -7.54
CA LYS A 109 -10.33 4.61 -8.55
C LYS A 109 -9.39 5.77 -8.89
N PHE A 110 -8.84 6.45 -7.89
CA PHE A 110 -7.86 7.51 -8.13
C PHE A 110 -6.65 7.00 -8.92
N LEU A 111 -6.10 5.85 -8.53
CA LEU A 111 -4.93 5.29 -9.22
C LEU A 111 -5.25 4.93 -10.68
N LYS A 112 -6.38 4.27 -10.92
CA LYS A 112 -6.81 3.90 -12.27
C LYS A 112 -7.08 5.11 -13.15
N ASP A 113 -7.81 6.10 -12.63
CA ASP A 113 -8.15 7.31 -13.39
C ASP A 113 -6.90 8.14 -13.73
N THR A 114 -5.87 8.10 -12.88
CA THR A 114 -4.64 8.90 -13.04
C THR A 114 -3.56 8.19 -13.86
N PHE A 115 -3.34 6.90 -13.63
CA PHE A 115 -2.20 6.15 -14.20
C PHE A 115 -2.63 5.04 -15.18
N GLY A 116 -3.94 4.89 -15.43
CA GLY A 116 -4.49 3.88 -16.32
C GLY A 116 -4.25 2.46 -15.81
N GLU A 117 -4.10 1.51 -16.73
CA GLU A 117 -3.89 0.08 -16.41
C GLU A 117 -2.62 -0.17 -15.59
N CYS A 118 -1.57 0.63 -15.77
CA CYS A 118 -0.33 0.52 -14.97
C CYS A 118 -0.51 0.99 -13.52
N GLY A 119 -1.60 1.71 -13.22
CA GLY A 119 -1.95 2.15 -11.88
C GLY A 119 -2.68 1.10 -11.05
N ILE A 120 -3.12 0.00 -11.65
CA ILE A 120 -3.89 -1.06 -10.96
C ILE A 120 -2.90 -1.98 -10.23
N PRO A 121 -2.89 -1.98 -8.88
CA PRO A 121 -1.98 -2.82 -8.12
C PRO A 121 -2.28 -4.31 -8.30
N LYS A 122 -1.25 -5.13 -8.16
CA LYS A 122 -1.36 -6.61 -8.21
C LYS A 122 -1.13 -7.27 -6.86
N ILE A 123 -0.50 -6.57 -5.93
CA ILE A 123 -0.08 -7.09 -4.64
C ILE A 123 -0.66 -6.23 -3.53
N ALA A 124 -1.32 -6.86 -2.57
CA ALA A 124 -1.79 -6.23 -1.34
C ALA A 124 -0.65 -6.17 -0.32
N TRP A 125 -0.60 -5.10 0.47
CA TRP A 125 0.50 -4.80 1.37
C TRP A 125 -0.05 -4.44 2.76
N GLN A 126 -0.05 -5.42 3.67
CA GLN A 126 -0.60 -5.33 5.02
C GLN A 126 0.51 -5.54 6.06
N ILE A 127 1.56 -4.73 6.02
CA ILE A 127 2.77 -4.98 6.83
C ILE A 127 2.60 -4.67 8.32
N ASP A 128 1.69 -3.76 8.69
CA ASP A 128 1.55 -3.25 10.05
C ASP A 128 0.22 -3.50 10.81
N PRO A 129 -0.88 -4.01 10.22
CA PRO A 129 -2.05 -4.42 11.00
C PRO A 129 -1.71 -5.51 12.03
N PHE A 130 -2.41 -5.49 13.17
CA PHE A 130 -2.14 -6.40 14.29
C PHE A 130 -2.91 -7.71 14.18
N GLY A 131 -2.47 -8.57 13.26
CA GLY A 131 -3.14 -9.81 12.90
C GLY A 131 -3.97 -9.64 11.62
N HIS A 132 -4.38 -10.76 11.03
CA HIS A 132 -4.96 -10.79 9.69
C HIS A 132 -6.25 -11.62 9.66
N SER A 133 -7.24 -11.13 8.90
CA SER A 133 -8.57 -11.71 8.84
C SER A 133 -8.78 -12.47 7.53
N THR A 134 -9.49 -13.59 7.62
CA THR A 134 -9.87 -14.39 6.46
C THR A 134 -10.75 -13.59 5.48
N GLU A 135 -11.62 -12.72 6.00
CA GLU A 135 -12.50 -11.86 5.19
C GLU A 135 -11.70 -10.89 4.31
N VAL A 136 -10.70 -10.19 4.88
CA VAL A 136 -9.85 -9.26 4.12
C VAL A 136 -9.08 -9.99 3.02
N ALA A 137 -8.59 -11.21 3.28
CA ALA A 137 -7.95 -12.04 2.28
C ALA A 137 -8.89 -12.42 1.12
N LEU A 138 -10.14 -12.79 1.43
CA LEU A 138 -11.17 -13.06 0.43
C LEU A 138 -11.45 -11.81 -0.41
N GLN A 139 -11.61 -10.66 0.23
CA GLN A 139 -11.87 -9.40 -0.45
C GLN A 139 -10.71 -9.00 -1.38
N PHE A 140 -9.45 -9.23 -1.01
CA PHE A 140 -8.32 -9.01 -1.92
C PHE A 140 -8.36 -9.97 -3.12
N ALA A 141 -8.68 -11.24 -2.91
CA ALA A 141 -8.84 -12.20 -4.01
C ALA A 141 -9.95 -11.75 -4.98
N ASP A 142 -11.12 -11.34 -4.46
CA ASP A 142 -12.25 -10.84 -5.25
C ASP A 142 -11.92 -9.53 -5.99
N MET A 143 -11.06 -8.69 -5.42
CA MET A 143 -10.54 -7.48 -6.07
C MET A 143 -9.50 -7.78 -7.17
N GLY A 144 -9.06 -9.04 -7.32
CA GLY A 144 -8.11 -9.48 -8.34
C GLY A 144 -6.64 -9.27 -7.96
N TYR A 145 -6.33 -9.27 -6.66
CA TYR A 145 -4.95 -9.32 -6.18
C TYR A 145 -4.35 -10.71 -6.35
N ASP A 146 -3.10 -10.76 -6.79
CA ASP A 146 -2.34 -12.01 -6.98
C ASP A 146 -1.73 -12.52 -5.66
N GLY A 147 -1.61 -11.66 -4.66
CA GLY A 147 -1.08 -12.02 -3.34
C GLY A 147 -1.12 -10.88 -2.34
N VAL A 148 -0.98 -11.23 -1.07
CA VAL A 148 -0.85 -10.30 0.06
C VAL A 148 0.44 -10.60 0.82
N PHE A 149 1.17 -9.54 1.17
CA PHE A 149 2.33 -9.63 2.06
C PHE A 149 2.01 -8.90 3.34
N PHE A 150 2.34 -9.52 4.48
CA PHE A 150 2.14 -8.95 5.79
C PHE A 150 3.29 -9.27 6.75
N GLY A 151 3.43 -8.45 7.79
CA GLY A 151 4.56 -8.51 8.72
C GLY A 151 4.24 -9.13 10.07
N ARG A 152 3.01 -8.96 10.58
CA ARG A 152 2.67 -9.28 11.96
C ARG A 152 1.85 -10.58 12.07
N ILE A 153 2.52 -11.65 12.47
CA ILE A 153 1.88 -12.90 12.90
C ILE A 153 2.27 -13.24 14.33
N ASP A 154 1.56 -14.18 14.96
CA ASP A 154 1.95 -14.66 16.28
C ASP A 154 3.40 -15.18 16.27
N HIS A 155 4.13 -14.87 17.33
CA HIS A 155 5.55 -15.18 17.47
C HIS A 155 5.86 -16.68 17.60
N GLU A 156 4.92 -17.51 18.05
CA GLU A 156 5.05 -18.97 18.03
C GLU A 156 4.82 -19.51 16.63
N ASP A 157 3.79 -19.01 15.93
CA ASP A 157 3.53 -19.37 14.52
C ASP A 157 4.72 -18.99 13.62
N TYR A 158 5.29 -17.80 13.78
CA TYR A 158 6.49 -17.38 13.07
C TYR A 158 7.65 -18.37 13.28
N ARG A 159 7.93 -18.75 14.53
CA ARG A 159 9.00 -19.71 14.85
C ARG A 159 8.76 -21.06 14.20
N GLN A 160 7.50 -21.54 14.20
CA GLN A 160 7.14 -22.79 13.53
C GLN A 160 7.35 -22.69 12.03
N ARG A 161 6.81 -21.65 11.37
CA ARG A 161 6.91 -21.44 9.91
C ARG A 161 8.35 -21.33 9.41
N VAL A 162 9.25 -20.73 10.18
CA VAL A 162 10.68 -20.67 9.85
C VAL A 162 11.33 -22.05 9.85
N VAL A 163 10.95 -22.92 10.80
CA VAL A 163 11.46 -24.29 10.91
C VAL A 163 10.86 -25.19 9.82
N THR A 164 9.55 -25.10 9.59
CA THR A 164 8.80 -25.94 8.64
C THR A 164 8.88 -25.44 7.19
N LYS A 165 9.46 -24.25 6.95
CA LYS A 165 9.56 -23.60 5.62
C LYS A 165 8.19 -23.29 5.01
N THR A 166 7.27 -22.81 5.83
CA THR A 166 5.88 -22.46 5.46
C THR A 166 5.57 -20.98 5.70
N MET A 167 6.58 -20.11 5.55
CA MET A 167 6.42 -18.65 5.59
C MET A 167 5.52 -18.16 4.44
N GLU A 168 5.64 -18.80 3.27
CA GLU A 168 4.83 -18.55 2.09
C GLU A 168 3.89 -19.74 1.89
N HIS A 169 2.62 -19.46 1.63
CA HIS A 169 1.62 -20.48 1.36
C HIS A 169 0.45 -19.88 0.58
N ILE A 170 -0.36 -20.75 -0.03
CA ILE A 170 -1.63 -20.33 -0.63
C ILE A 170 -2.65 -20.24 0.50
N TRP A 171 -3.08 -19.03 0.81
CA TRP A 171 -4.18 -18.80 1.75
C TRP A 171 -5.50 -18.96 0.99
N ARG A 172 -6.31 -19.94 1.38
CA ARG A 172 -7.66 -20.18 0.84
C ARG A 172 -8.71 -19.67 1.84
N PRO A 173 -9.22 -18.45 1.67
CA PRO A 173 -10.05 -17.82 2.68
C PRO A 173 -11.49 -18.36 2.69
N ASP A 174 -12.02 -18.78 1.54
CA ASP A 174 -13.35 -19.39 1.45
C ASP A 174 -13.30 -20.91 1.56
N THR A 175 -13.64 -21.43 2.73
CA THR A 175 -13.71 -22.88 2.98
C THR A 175 -14.81 -23.60 2.18
N SER A 176 -15.80 -22.89 1.64
CA SER A 176 -16.89 -23.47 0.85
C SER A 176 -16.49 -23.73 -0.61
N LEU A 177 -15.52 -22.98 -1.13
CA LEU A 177 -15.01 -23.11 -2.51
C LEU A 177 -13.91 -24.17 -2.66
N GLY A 178 -13.35 -24.67 -1.55
CA GLY A 178 -12.38 -25.76 -1.54
C GLY A 178 -11.10 -25.40 -2.28
N GLU A 179 -10.61 -26.28 -3.17
CA GLU A 179 -9.38 -26.01 -3.96
C GLU A 179 -9.55 -24.92 -5.02
N ALA A 180 -10.79 -24.53 -5.34
CA ALA A 180 -11.10 -23.51 -6.33
C ALA A 180 -11.16 -22.08 -5.76
N GLY A 181 -11.12 -21.93 -4.42
CA GLY A 181 -11.08 -20.64 -3.72
C GLY A 181 -9.75 -20.37 -3.04
#